data_AF-A0A6C0BY16-F1
#
_entry.id   AF-A0A6C0BY16-F1
#
_cell.length_a   1.000
_cell.length_b   1.000
_cell.length_c   1.000
_cell.angle_alpha   90.00
_cell.angle_beta   90.00
_cell.angle_gamma   90.00
#
_symmetry.space_group_name_H-M   'P 1'
#
loop_
_entity.id
_entity.type
_entity.pdbx_description
1 polymer ?
#
loop_
_entity_poly.entity_id
_entity_poly.type
_entity_poly.pdbx_seq_one_letter_code
_entity_poly.pdbx_strand_id
1 'polypeptide(L)'
;MSNYGSGSNNIHFDSPPIMMDGRNFANWQPGGAVNEEIRRKENITTNWQYRRFLTNNADTIIKNNQETACGQNGLCPPRYHSVQNSRDGSRPVEDTTSKTTPYLYKSCESNKKPHGFETSNQKNLYLTEQQLQARMSIPTLTQYQLLRRGLVNYN
;
A
#
# COMPACT_ATOMS: atom_id res chain seq x y z
N MET A 1 -15.14 -15.76 -1.51
CA MET A 1 -15.20 -14.87 -0.34
C MET A 1 -13.93 -15.09 0.45
N SER A 2 -12.97 -14.17 0.35
CA SER A 2 -11.75 -14.17 1.15
C SER A 2 -12.14 -13.98 2.62
N ASN A 3 -11.76 -14.93 3.47
CA ASN A 3 -12.06 -14.92 4.89
C ASN A 3 -11.04 -14.00 5.58
N TYR A 4 -11.45 -12.77 5.90
CA TYR A 4 -10.59 -11.72 6.49
C TYR A 4 -10.27 -11.95 7.98
N GLY A 5 -10.86 -12.97 8.61
CA GLY A 5 -10.87 -13.14 10.07
C GLY A 5 -9.89 -14.15 10.66
N SER A 6 -9.13 -14.93 9.85
CA SER A 6 -8.26 -15.96 10.41
C SER A 6 -6.78 -15.51 10.42
N GLY A 7 -6.29 -15.11 11.59
CA GLY A 7 -4.86 -14.83 11.83
C GLY A 7 -4.43 -13.37 11.69
N SER A 8 -5.36 -12.41 11.60
CA SER A 8 -5.04 -10.98 11.47
C SER A 8 -4.86 -10.31 12.85
N ASN A 9 -3.75 -9.57 13.05
CA ASN A 9 -3.57 -8.68 14.21
C ASN A 9 -4.23 -7.31 13.95
N ASN A 10 -5.47 -7.29 13.47
CA ASN A 10 -6.24 -6.06 13.24
C ASN A 10 -7.57 -6.11 14.00
N ILE A 11 -7.91 -5.01 14.67
CA ILE A 11 -9.19 -4.83 15.37
C ILE A 11 -10.38 -4.64 14.41
N HIS A 12 -10.10 -4.28 13.16
CA HIS A 12 -11.10 -4.12 12.10
C HIS A 12 -11.18 -5.40 11.27
N PHE A 13 -12.20 -6.21 11.51
CA PHE A 13 -12.39 -7.51 10.84
C PHE A 13 -12.61 -7.40 9.32
N ASP A 14 -13.10 -6.26 8.84
CA ASP A 14 -13.29 -5.97 7.41
C ASP A 14 -12.02 -5.41 6.74
N SER A 15 -10.91 -5.35 7.45
CA SER A 15 -9.66 -4.77 6.97
C SER A 15 -8.53 -5.80 7.05
N PRO A 16 -7.55 -5.75 6.12
CA PRO A 16 -6.39 -6.64 6.18
C PRO A 16 -5.61 -6.44 7.50
N PRO A 17 -4.85 -7.45 7.97
CA PRO A 17 -3.98 -7.35 9.12
C PRO A 17 -2.99 -6.19 8.99
N ILE A 18 -2.55 -5.69 10.14
CA ILE A 18 -1.57 -4.60 10.27
C ILE A 18 -0.13 -5.07 9.93
N MET A 19 0.03 -6.28 9.38
CA MET A 19 1.33 -6.83 9.00
C MET A 19 1.79 -6.19 7.68
N MET A 20 3.04 -5.71 7.62
CA MET A 20 3.68 -5.26 6.36
C MET A 20 3.88 -6.39 5.33
N ASP A 21 3.65 -7.64 5.74
CA ASP A 21 3.73 -8.79 4.85
C ASP A 21 2.43 -8.95 4.05
N GLY A 22 2.45 -8.44 2.81
CA GLY A 22 1.33 -8.52 1.86
C GLY A 22 0.94 -9.94 1.41
N ARG A 23 1.60 -10.99 1.93
CA ARG A 23 1.33 -12.39 1.58
C ARG A 23 0.10 -13.00 2.26
N ASN A 24 -0.49 -12.37 3.28
CA ASN A 24 -1.57 -13.00 4.05
C ASN A 24 -2.96 -13.01 3.34
N PHE A 25 -3.19 -12.20 2.29
CA PHE A 25 -4.46 -12.18 1.53
C PHE A 25 -4.28 -12.07 0.01
N ALA A 26 -3.03 -12.14 -0.45
CA ALA A 26 -2.77 -12.28 -1.86
C ALA A 26 -2.90 -13.76 -2.23
N ASN A 27 -3.89 -14.09 -3.08
CA ASN A 27 -3.84 -15.32 -3.86
C ASN A 27 -2.70 -15.15 -4.87
N TRP A 28 -1.46 -15.35 -4.41
CA TRP A 28 -0.29 -15.21 -5.26
C TRP A 28 -0.27 -16.36 -6.26
N GLN A 29 -0.51 -16.04 -7.54
CA GLN A 29 -0.26 -16.95 -8.65
C GLN A 29 1.00 -16.48 -9.38
N PRO A 30 1.95 -17.40 -9.67
CA PRO A 30 3.12 -17.04 -10.45
C PRO A 30 2.69 -16.66 -11.87
N GLY A 31 3.26 -15.57 -12.40
CA GLY A 31 2.96 -15.10 -13.75
C GLY A 31 3.21 -16.15 -14.84
N GLY A 32 4.13 -17.08 -14.62
CA GLY A 32 4.36 -18.22 -15.52
C GLY A 32 3.15 -19.13 -15.66
N ALA A 33 2.47 -19.48 -14.56
CA ALA A 33 1.28 -20.32 -14.58
C ALA A 33 0.10 -19.64 -15.30
N VAL A 34 -0.07 -18.33 -15.08
CA VAL A 34 -1.07 -17.51 -15.77
C VAL A 34 -0.80 -17.50 -17.28
N ASN A 35 0.47 -17.35 -17.68
CA ASN A 35 0.85 -17.35 -19.09
C ASN A 35 0.64 -18.70 -19.76
N GLU A 36 0.97 -19.80 -19.09
CA GLU A 36 0.68 -21.16 -19.58
C GLU A 36 -0.82 -21.40 -19.72
N GLU A 37 -1.62 -20.92 -18.77
CA GLU A 37 -3.08 -21.02 -18.84
C GLU A 37 -3.66 -20.22 -20.02
N ILE A 38 -3.18 -18.99 -20.25
CA ILE A 38 -3.57 -18.18 -21.42
C ILE A 38 -3.21 -18.93 -22.71
N ARG A 39 -2.00 -19.48 -22.79
CA ARG A 39 -1.56 -20.24 -23.98
C ARG A 39 -2.42 -21.47 -24.22
N ARG A 40 -2.80 -22.19 -23.16
CA ARG A 40 -3.66 -23.37 -23.22
C ARG A 40 -5.10 -23.02 -23.62
N LYS A 41 -5.66 -21.94 -23.07
CA LYS A 41 -7.04 -21.50 -23.36
C LYS A 41 -7.20 -21.00 -24.80
N GLU A 42 -6.23 -20.22 -25.27
CA GLU A 42 -6.26 -19.58 -26.59
C GLU A 42 -5.55 -20.41 -27.68
N ASN A 43 -5.15 -21.65 -27.36
CA ASN A 43 -4.40 -22.55 -28.25
C ASN A 43 -3.17 -21.90 -28.92
N ILE A 44 -2.42 -21.11 -28.15
CA ILE A 44 -1.26 -20.36 -28.64
C ILE A 44 -0.02 -21.26 -28.59
N THR A 45 0.46 -21.65 -29.76
CA THR A 45 1.63 -22.53 -29.89
C THR A 45 2.93 -21.75 -30.02
N THR A 46 2.91 -20.59 -30.71
CA THR A 46 4.11 -19.82 -31.02
C THR A 46 4.25 -18.53 -30.20
N ASN A 47 5.51 -18.11 -29.96
CA ASN A 47 5.81 -16.86 -29.25
C ASN A 47 5.26 -15.62 -29.96
N TRP A 48 5.19 -15.64 -31.29
CA TRP A 48 4.63 -14.52 -32.06
C TRP A 48 3.13 -14.38 -31.84
N GLN A 49 2.38 -15.48 -31.88
CA GLN A 49 0.94 -15.49 -31.57
C GLN A 49 0.68 -14.99 -30.15
N TYR A 50 1.52 -15.39 -29.19
CA TYR A 50 1.41 -14.93 -27.81
C TYR A 50 1.59 -13.41 -27.70
N ARG A 51 2.63 -12.84 -28.32
CA ARG A 51 2.84 -11.38 -28.34
C ARG A 51 1.68 -10.66 -29.00
N ARG A 52 1.18 -11.18 -30.14
CA ARG A 52 0.03 -10.61 -30.85
C ARG A 52 -1.24 -10.65 -30.00
N PHE A 53 -1.46 -11.72 -29.25
CA PHE A 53 -2.59 -11.83 -28.33
C PHE A 53 -2.50 -10.77 -27.23
N LEU A 54 -1.33 -10.62 -26.59
CA LEU A 54 -1.12 -9.63 -25.53
C LEU A 54 -1.29 -8.20 -26.05
N THR A 55 -0.81 -7.88 -27.25
CA THR A 55 -0.97 -6.53 -27.82
C THR A 55 -2.42 -6.24 -28.18
N ASN A 56 -3.14 -7.21 -28.76
CA ASN A 56 -4.53 -7.01 -29.17
C ASN A 56 -5.49 -6.94 -27.98
N ASN A 57 -5.15 -7.59 -26.86
CA ASN A 57 -5.96 -7.65 -25.64
C ASN A 57 -5.35 -6.84 -24.48
N ALA A 58 -4.40 -5.93 -24.76
CA ALA A 58 -3.66 -5.22 -23.72
C ALA A 58 -4.60 -4.46 -22.77
N ASP A 59 -5.55 -3.70 -23.33
CA ASP A 59 -6.46 -2.86 -22.55
C ASP A 59 -7.36 -3.68 -21.64
N THR A 60 -7.85 -4.82 -22.11
CA THR A 60 -8.73 -5.70 -21.32
C THR A 60 -7.95 -6.40 -20.21
N ILE A 61 -6.73 -6.86 -20.49
CA ILE A 61 -5.84 -7.45 -19.50
C ILE A 61 -5.49 -6.43 -18.41
N ILE A 62 -5.12 -5.20 -18.80
CA ILE A 62 -4.80 -4.13 -17.86
C ILE A 62 -6.00 -3.82 -16.97
N LYS A 63 -7.20 -3.66 -17.56
CA LYS A 63 -8.42 -3.38 -16.81
C LYS A 63 -8.77 -4.50 -15.83
N ASN A 64 -8.73 -5.76 -16.26
CA ASN A 64 -9.01 -6.91 -15.39
C ASN A 64 -7.98 -7.02 -14.26
N ASN A 65 -6.70 -6.78 -14.54
CA ASN A 65 -5.65 -6.75 -13.52
C ASN A 65 -5.89 -5.63 -12.50
N GLN A 66 -6.34 -4.45 -12.96
CA GLN A 66 -6.71 -3.34 -12.08
C GLN A 66 -7.92 -3.69 -11.21
N GLU A 67 -8.99 -4.25 -11.77
CA GLU A 67 -10.20 -4.64 -11.03
C GLU A 67 -9.95 -5.77 -10.02
N THR A 68 -9.14 -6.76 -10.39
CA THR A 68 -8.75 -7.85 -9.48
C THR A 68 -7.85 -7.37 -8.35
N ALA A 69 -6.83 -6.57 -8.66
CA ALA A 69 -6.00 -5.92 -7.65
C ALA A 69 -6.86 -5.04 -6.73
N CYS A 70 -7.85 -4.37 -7.28
CA CYS A 70 -8.77 -3.56 -6.54
C CYS A 70 -9.60 -4.33 -5.50
N GLY A 71 -10.24 -5.42 -5.93
CA GLY A 71 -11.03 -6.28 -5.06
C GLY A 71 -10.20 -6.97 -3.98
N GLN A 72 -8.91 -7.22 -4.24
CA GLN A 72 -7.97 -7.82 -3.28
C GLN A 72 -7.44 -6.81 -2.26
N ASN A 73 -7.29 -5.54 -2.62
CA ASN A 73 -6.73 -4.50 -1.75
C ASN A 73 -7.81 -3.68 -1.01
N GLY A 74 -9.09 -4.07 -1.12
CA GLY A 74 -10.21 -3.50 -0.35
C GLY A 74 -10.56 -2.03 -0.65
N LEU A 75 -9.85 -1.39 -1.59
CA LEU A 75 -9.90 0.06 -1.82
C LEU A 75 -9.82 0.42 -3.31
N CYS A 76 -10.87 0.16 -4.10
CA CYS A 76 -11.18 1.06 -5.20
C CYS A 76 -12.62 0.95 -5.75
N PRO A 77 -13.11 2.02 -6.41
CA PRO A 77 -12.62 3.39 -6.29
C PRO A 77 -12.86 3.89 -4.86
N PRO A 78 -12.14 4.93 -4.39
CA PRO A 78 -12.66 5.66 -3.26
C PRO A 78 -14.04 6.17 -3.71
N ARG A 79 -15.09 5.68 -3.07
CA ARG A 79 -16.31 6.48 -2.96
C ARG A 79 -15.98 7.67 -2.04
N TYR A 80 -15.04 8.52 -2.45
CA TYR A 80 -15.26 9.93 -2.21
C TYR A 80 -16.53 10.19 -2.99
N HIS A 81 -17.61 10.35 -2.23
CA HIS A 81 -18.87 10.82 -2.73
C HIS A 81 -18.57 12.01 -3.66
N SER A 82 -18.49 11.78 -4.97
CA SER A 82 -19.02 12.77 -5.86
C SER A 82 -20.46 12.83 -5.41
N VAL A 83 -20.84 13.97 -4.82
CA VAL A 83 -22.22 14.37 -4.60
C VAL A 83 -22.87 14.40 -5.99
N GLN A 84 -23.17 13.22 -6.50
CA GLN A 84 -24.06 12.98 -7.60
C GLN A 84 -25.39 12.88 -6.88
N ASN A 85 -26.09 14.02 -6.83
CA ASN A 85 -27.45 14.19 -6.34
C ASN A 85 -28.22 12.86 -6.29
N SER A 86 -28.14 12.16 -5.16
CA SER A 86 -28.98 11.02 -4.89
C SER A 86 -30.35 11.59 -4.62
N ARG A 87 -31.27 11.45 -5.59
CA ARG A 87 -32.71 11.73 -5.45
C ARG A 87 -33.41 10.78 -4.45
N ASP A 88 -32.70 10.34 -3.43
CA ASP A 88 -33.23 9.50 -2.37
C ASP A 88 -32.69 10.04 -1.04
N GLY A 89 -33.56 10.78 -0.36
CA GLY A 89 -33.25 11.69 0.74
C GLY A 89 -33.06 10.97 2.08
N SER A 90 -32.01 10.15 2.18
CA SER A 90 -31.80 9.34 3.40
C SER A 90 -30.34 9.19 3.83
N ARG A 91 -29.49 10.22 3.69
CA ARG A 91 -28.23 10.31 4.46
C ARG A 91 -28.01 11.75 4.91
N PRO A 92 -27.78 12.01 6.21
CA PRO A 92 -27.40 13.34 6.65
C PRO A 92 -26.05 13.68 6.02
N VAL A 93 -26.05 14.69 5.17
CA VAL A 93 -24.83 15.40 4.77
C VAL A 93 -24.46 16.24 5.99
N GLU A 94 -23.52 15.74 6.79
CA GLU A 94 -22.95 16.55 7.85
C GLU A 94 -22.14 17.67 7.20
N ASP A 95 -22.70 18.87 7.32
CA ASP A 95 -22.20 20.14 6.85
C ASP A 95 -20.84 20.45 7.49
N THR A 96 -19.76 20.02 6.84
CA THR A 96 -18.39 20.28 7.28
C THR A 96 -17.93 21.66 6.79
N THR A 97 -18.58 22.71 7.29
CA THR A 97 -18.05 24.09 7.23
C THR A 97 -16.90 24.30 8.24
N SER A 98 -16.07 23.28 8.46
CA SER A 98 -14.82 23.37 9.20
C SER A 98 -13.71 23.34 8.18
N LYS A 99 -13.06 24.49 7.94
CA LYS A 99 -11.78 24.52 7.22
C LYS A 99 -10.74 23.76 8.05
N THR A 100 -10.73 22.44 7.95
CA THR A 100 -9.78 21.57 8.63
C THR A 100 -8.47 21.59 7.86
N THR A 101 -7.72 22.69 7.98
CA THR A 101 -6.35 22.71 7.45
C THR A 101 -5.54 21.64 8.19
N PRO A 102 -4.87 20.72 7.49
CA PRO A 102 -4.12 19.66 8.14
C PRO A 102 -3.04 20.24 9.05
N TYR A 103 -2.86 19.65 10.22
CA TYR A 103 -1.80 20.05 11.15
C TYR A 103 -0.43 19.74 10.55
N LEU A 104 0.43 20.76 10.50
CA LEU A 104 1.81 20.63 10.05
C LEU A 104 2.76 20.48 11.24
N TYR A 105 3.55 19.40 11.23
CA TYR A 105 4.62 19.21 12.20
C TYR A 105 5.77 20.19 11.95
N LYS A 106 6.32 20.76 13.01
CA LYS A 106 7.41 21.76 12.91
C LYS A 106 8.75 21.17 12.49
N SER A 107 9.01 19.92 12.87
CA SER A 107 10.23 19.18 12.53
C SER A 107 9.97 17.68 12.62
N CYS A 108 10.81 16.87 11.98
CA CYS A 108 10.73 15.41 12.05
C CYS A 108 10.85 14.91 13.50
N GLU A 109 11.61 15.59 14.36
CA GLU A 109 11.80 15.20 15.76
C GLU A 109 10.65 15.63 16.70
N SER A 110 9.75 16.49 16.23
CA SER A 110 8.70 17.06 17.06
C SER A 110 7.48 16.15 17.15
N ASN A 111 7.20 15.64 18.35
CA ASN A 111 5.98 14.90 18.66
C ASN A 111 4.82 15.79 19.18
N LYS A 112 4.98 17.12 19.13
CA LYS A 112 3.93 18.04 19.58
C LYS A 112 2.75 17.95 18.61
N LYS A 113 1.56 17.80 19.15
CA LYS A 113 0.29 17.80 18.42
C LYS A 113 -0.78 18.53 19.24
N PRO A 114 -1.78 19.17 18.62
CA PRO A 114 -2.88 19.81 19.33
C PRO A 114 -3.68 18.80 20.16
N HIS A 115 -4.39 19.28 21.17
CA HIS A 115 -5.31 18.44 21.93
C HIS A 115 -6.43 17.92 21.00
N GLY A 116 -6.77 16.64 21.12
CA GLY A 116 -7.78 16.01 20.26
C GLY A 116 -7.34 15.73 18.82
N PHE A 117 -6.03 15.80 18.53
CA PHE A 117 -5.54 15.52 17.18
C PHE A 117 -5.85 14.08 16.74
N GLU A 118 -6.44 13.93 15.56
CA GLU A 118 -6.81 12.65 14.99
C GLU A 118 -5.57 11.74 14.82
N THR A 119 -5.61 10.56 15.43
CA THR A 119 -4.58 9.53 15.29
C THR A 119 -5.20 8.25 14.76
N SER A 120 -4.62 7.68 13.71
CA SER A 120 -4.93 6.34 13.21
C SER A 120 -3.69 5.45 13.31
N ASN A 121 -3.87 4.13 13.32
CA ASN A 121 -2.75 3.18 13.34
C ASN A 121 -1.79 3.41 12.17
N GLN A 122 -2.34 3.61 10.97
CA GLN A 122 -1.55 3.88 9.76
C GLN A 122 -0.76 5.19 9.86
N LYS A 123 -1.38 6.24 10.41
CA LYS A 123 -0.73 7.54 10.60
C LYS A 123 0.39 7.44 11.63
N ASN A 124 0.18 6.73 12.73
CA ASN A 124 1.20 6.51 13.74
C ASN A 124 2.39 5.74 13.16
N LEU A 125 2.14 4.65 12.41
CA LEU A 125 3.18 3.87 11.74
C LEU A 125 4.02 4.74 10.80
N TYR A 126 3.37 5.45 9.88
CA TYR A 126 4.04 6.33 8.93
C TYR A 126 4.89 7.41 9.62
N LEU A 127 4.33 8.10 10.64
CA LEU A 127 5.06 9.15 11.35
C LEU A 127 6.28 8.60 12.10
N THR A 128 6.17 7.40 12.69
CA THR A 128 7.31 6.75 13.37
C THR A 128 8.41 6.33 12.40
N GLU A 129 8.06 5.84 11.21
CA GLU A 129 9.04 5.50 10.16
C GLU A 129 9.78 6.74 9.67
N GLN A 130 9.06 7.82 9.38
CA GLN A 130 9.66 9.09 8.97
C GLN A 130 10.59 9.64 10.04
N GLN A 131 10.21 9.52 11.31
CA GLN A 131 11.07 9.89 12.44
C GLN A 131 12.35 9.06 12.52
N LEU A 132 12.23 7.74 12.35
CA LEU A 132 13.37 6.84 12.36
C LEU A 132 14.32 7.14 11.20
N GLN A 133 13.77 7.34 10.00
CA GLN A 133 14.53 7.67 8.81
C GLN A 133 15.26 9.00 8.94
N ALA A 134 14.62 10.03 9.50
CA ALA A 134 15.25 11.32 9.76
C ALA A 134 16.42 11.23 10.75
N ARG A 135 16.46 10.19 11.60
CA ARG A 135 17.56 9.92 12.54
C ARG A 135 18.66 9.03 11.97
N MET A 136 18.50 8.51 10.75
CA MET A 136 19.56 7.76 10.08
C MET A 136 20.70 8.70 9.72
N SER A 137 21.64 8.87 10.65
CA SER A 137 22.93 9.49 10.39
C SER A 137 23.96 8.38 10.20
N ILE A 138 24.64 8.39 9.05
CA ILE A 138 25.78 7.50 8.81
C ILE A 138 27.02 8.32 9.13
N PRO A 139 27.83 7.96 10.13
CA PRO A 139 29.08 8.65 10.38
C PRO A 139 30.01 8.46 9.16
N THR A 140 30.36 9.54 8.50
CA THR A 140 31.38 9.52 7.45
C THR A 140 32.76 9.42 8.11
N LEU A 141 33.24 8.19 8.27
CA LEU A 141 34.60 7.93 8.74
C LEU A 141 35.57 8.09 7.57
N THR A 142 36.48 9.04 7.66
CA THR A 142 37.62 9.09 6.74
C THR A 142 38.53 7.89 6.99
N GLN A 143 39.24 7.42 5.96
CA GLN A 143 40.19 6.30 6.08
C GLN A 143 41.20 6.54 7.23
N TYR A 144 41.69 7.77 7.38
CA TYR A 144 42.58 8.14 8.48
C TYR A 144 41.92 8.02 9.87
N GLN A 145 40.66 8.48 10.02
CA GLN A 145 39.93 8.35 11.29
C GLN A 145 39.62 6.89 11.64
N LEU A 146 39.39 6.06 10.62
CA LEU A 146 39.15 4.62 10.78
C LEU A 146 40.42 3.89 11.24
N LEU A 147 41.58 4.21 10.64
CA LEU A 147 42.88 3.68 11.03
C LEU A 147 43.30 4.16 12.43
N ARG A 148 43.01 5.42 12.78
CA ARG A 148 43.35 6.02 14.09
C ARG A 148 42.53 5.45 15.25
N ARG A 149 41.29 5.00 15.01
CA ARG A 149 40.47 4.32 16.04
C ARG A 149 40.95 2.90 16.36
N GLY A 150 41.93 2.39 15.61
CA GLY A 150 42.41 1.02 15.71
C GLY A 150 41.40 0.05 15.09
N LEU A 151 41.89 -0.97 14.38
CA LEU A 151 41.07 -2.11 13.98
C LEU A 151 40.76 -2.89 15.26
N VAL A 152 39.57 -2.70 15.83
CA VAL A 152 39.11 -3.55 16.93
C VAL A 152 38.86 -4.93 16.33
N ASN A 153 39.73 -5.87 16.67
CA ASN A 153 39.61 -7.26 16.23
C ASN A 153 38.55 -7.93 17.12
N TYR A 154 37.35 -8.15 16.56
CA TYR A 154 36.31 -8.92 17.22
C TYR A 154 36.54 -10.40 16.89
N ASN A 155 37.43 -11.03 17.65
CA ASN A 155 37.50 -12.50 17.74
C ASN A 155 36.37 -13.00 18.63
#